data_AF-A0A5C7GRU3-F1
#
_entry.id   AF-A0A5C7GRU3-F1
#
_cell.length_a   1.000
_cell.length_b   1.000
_cell.length_c   1.000
_cell.angle_alpha   90.00
_cell.angle_beta   90.00
_cell.angle_gamma   90.00
#
_symmetry.space_group_name_H-M   'P 1'
#
loop_
_entity.id
_entity.type
_entity.pdbx_description
1 polymer ?
#
loop_
_entity_poly.entity_id
_entity_poly.type
_entity_poly.pdbx_seq_one_letter_code
_entity_poly.pdbx_strand_id
1 'polypeptide(L)'
;MNTNMGSKNGVVFEDFFPSMVEKLGADGFMKELYNGFQLLMDEEKGVITLESLKRNSALLGMQDMSDQEVASMLSPGLMKTSRKLLVQAIVNEF
;
A
#
# COMPACT_ATOMS: atom_id res chain seq x y z
N MET A 1 3.75 20.21 7.49
CA MET A 1 4.62 19.63 8.53
C MET A 1 4.69 18.14 8.27
N ASN A 2 5.81 17.65 7.70
CA ASN A 2 5.96 16.24 7.35
C ASN A 2 6.33 15.44 8.59
N THR A 3 5.42 14.61 9.10
CA THR A 3 5.71 13.70 10.21
C THR A 3 6.47 12.48 9.69
N ASN A 4 7.80 12.58 9.72
CA ASN A 4 8.73 11.48 9.51
C ASN A 4 8.66 10.52 10.71
N MET A 5 8.15 9.30 10.50
CA MET A 5 8.18 8.21 11.49
C MET A 5 8.89 7.01 10.86
N GLY A 6 10.22 7.05 10.84
CA GLY A 6 11.08 5.95 10.41
C GLY A 6 11.24 4.90 11.51
N SER A 7 11.01 3.63 11.17
CA SER A 7 11.49 2.49 11.95
C SER A 7 13.01 2.38 11.76
N LYS A 8 13.74 1.99 12.80
CA LYS A 8 15.21 1.88 12.79
C LYS A 8 15.63 0.88 11.68
N ASN A 9 16.31 1.37 10.63
CA ASN A 9 16.65 0.74 9.34
C ASN A 9 15.63 0.93 8.18
N GLY A 10 14.68 1.85 8.32
CA GLY A 10 13.42 1.85 7.58
C GLY A 10 13.48 2.42 6.17
N VAL A 11 13.08 1.58 5.21
CA VAL A 11 12.49 2.03 3.94
C VAL A 11 11.38 3.03 4.27
N VAL A 12 11.51 4.25 3.75
CA VAL A 12 10.49 5.30 3.89
C VAL A 12 9.61 5.22 2.65
N PHE A 13 8.32 4.95 2.86
CA PHE A 13 7.34 4.98 1.79
C PHE A 13 6.70 6.35 1.72
N GLU A 14 6.57 6.87 0.50
CA GLU A 14 5.85 8.12 0.25
C GLU A 14 4.34 7.86 0.26
N ASP A 15 3.59 8.78 0.88
CA ASP A 15 2.15 8.70 0.96
C ASP A 15 1.51 9.41 -0.24
N PHE A 16 0.92 8.61 -1.14
CA PHE A 16 0.24 9.12 -2.32
C PHE A 16 -1.28 9.25 -2.17
N PHE A 17 -1.87 8.80 -1.05
CA PHE A 17 -3.33 8.77 -0.90
C PHE A 17 -3.97 10.15 -1.09
N PRO A 18 -3.49 11.24 -0.46
CA PRO A 18 -4.12 12.55 -0.64
C PRO A 18 -4.17 12.99 -2.11
N SER A 19 -3.08 12.78 -2.85
CA SER A 19 -2.99 13.16 -4.26
C SER A 19 -3.86 12.28 -5.18
N MET A 20 -4.06 11.00 -4.82
CA MET A 20 -4.93 10.10 -5.58
C MET A 20 -6.40 10.46 -5.34
N VAL A 21 -6.75 10.74 -4.09
CA VAL A 21 -8.09 11.20 -3.70
C VAL A 21 -8.44 12.51 -4.42
N GLU A 22 -7.55 13.51 -4.41
CA GLU A 22 -7.76 14.79 -5.12
C GLU A 22 -8.01 14.60 -6.62
N LYS A 23 -7.33 13.63 -7.24
CA LYS A 23 -7.42 13.38 -8.69
C LYS A 23 -8.59 12.50 -9.11
N LEU A 24 -8.97 11.53 -8.26
CA LEU A 24 -9.93 10.47 -8.60
C LEU A 24 -11.28 10.64 -7.90
N GLY A 25 -11.35 11.46 -6.85
CA GLY A 25 -12.42 11.47 -5.85
C GLY A 25 -12.45 10.20 -4.99
N ALA A 26 -13.20 10.21 -3.89
CA ALA A 26 -13.35 9.07 -2.98
C ALA A 26 -13.71 7.75 -3.69
N ASP A 27 -14.73 7.74 -4.55
CA ASP A 27 -15.19 6.53 -5.23
C ASP A 27 -14.15 5.96 -6.19
N GLY A 28 -13.48 6.84 -6.95
CA GLY A 28 -12.41 6.44 -7.87
C GLY A 28 -11.21 5.91 -7.11
N PHE A 29 -10.80 6.58 -6.05
CA PHE A 29 -9.73 6.12 -5.17
C PHE A 29 -10.02 4.74 -4.56
N MET A 30 -11.23 4.53 -4.01
CA MET A 30 -11.62 3.25 -3.44
C MET A 30 -11.65 2.13 -4.49
N LYS A 31 -12.08 2.43 -5.72
CA LYS A 31 -12.05 1.48 -6.83
C LYS A 31 -10.61 1.07 -7.20
N GLU A 32 -9.70 2.03 -7.28
CA GLU A 32 -8.28 1.74 -7.57
C GLU A 32 -7.63 0.92 -6.44
N LEU A 33 -7.91 1.23 -5.18
CA LEU A 33 -7.45 0.42 -4.05
C LEU A 33 -7.98 -1.01 -4.10
N TYR A 34 -9.27 -1.19 -4.42
CA TYR A 34 -9.87 -2.51 -4.56
C TYR A 34 -9.22 -3.31 -5.69
N ASN A 35 -9.03 -2.68 -6.86
CA ASN A 35 -8.39 -3.32 -8.01
C ASN A 35 -6.94 -3.70 -7.70
N GLY A 36 -6.17 -2.82 -7.07
CA GLY A 36 -4.81 -3.08 -6.64
C GLY A 36 -4.73 -4.23 -5.62
N PHE A 37 -5.66 -4.28 -4.67
CA PHE A 37 -5.74 -5.40 -3.72
C PHE A 37 -6.02 -6.72 -4.44
N GLN A 38 -7.05 -6.78 -5.31
CA GLN A 38 -7.38 -7.97 -6.08
C GLN A 38 -6.19 -8.45 -6.93
N LEU A 39 -5.46 -7.53 -7.55
CA LEU A 39 -4.27 -7.85 -8.35
C LEU A 39 -3.14 -8.46 -7.52
N LEU A 40 -2.94 -8.04 -6.27
CA LEU A 40 -1.81 -8.46 -5.42
C LEU A 40 -2.13 -9.61 -4.47
N MET A 41 -3.41 -9.93 -4.31
CA MET A 41 -3.91 -10.92 -3.37
C MET A 41 -3.56 -12.35 -3.81
N ASP A 42 -3.34 -13.22 -2.83
CA ASP A 42 -3.44 -14.67 -3.01
C ASP A 42 -4.94 -15.03 -3.07
N GLU A 43 -5.44 -15.35 -4.27
CA GLU A 43 -6.87 -15.60 -4.52
C GLU A 43 -7.47 -16.69 -3.64
N GLU A 44 -6.70 -17.74 -3.33
CA GLU A 44 -7.16 -18.84 -2.49
C GLU A 44 -7.32 -18.39 -1.03
N LYS A 45 -6.40 -17.56 -0.54
CA LYS A 45 -6.38 -17.13 0.87
C LYS A 45 -7.17 -15.86 1.13
N GLY A 46 -7.52 -15.10 0.09
CA GLY A 46 -8.23 -13.84 0.24
C GLY A 46 -7.40 -12.71 0.87
N VAL A 47 -6.06 -12.85 0.92
CA VAL A 47 -5.15 -11.87 1.53
C VAL A 47 -3.88 -11.69 0.70
N ILE A 48 -3.22 -10.53 0.83
CA ILE A 48 -1.88 -10.34 0.25
C ILE A 48 -0.87 -11.09 1.11
N THR A 49 -0.13 -12.01 0.49
CA THR A 49 0.98 -12.74 1.11
C THR A 49 2.31 -12.24 0.56
N LEU A 50 3.43 -12.57 1.22
CA LEU A 50 4.76 -12.25 0.68
C LEU A 50 4.95 -12.80 -0.74
N GLU A 51 4.53 -14.05 -0.94
CA GLU A 51 4.63 -14.75 -2.22
C GLU A 51 3.76 -14.11 -3.31
N SER A 52 2.48 -13.83 -3.01
CA SER A 52 1.58 -13.19 -3.99
C SER A 52 2.05 -11.77 -4.32
N LEU A 53 2.51 -11.02 -3.33
CA LEU A 53 3.04 -9.67 -3.52
C LEU A 53 4.28 -9.70 -4.42
N LYS A 54 5.26 -10.57 -4.15
CA LYS A 54 6.48 -10.69 -4.97
C LYS A 54 6.16 -11.12 -6.40
N ARG A 55 5.32 -12.14 -6.56
CA ARG A 55 4.94 -12.66 -7.89
C ARG A 55 4.17 -11.63 -8.71
N ASN A 56 3.17 -10.99 -8.11
CA ASN A 56 2.24 -10.16 -8.85
C ASN A 56 2.74 -8.73 -9.04
N SER A 57 3.62 -8.21 -8.16
CA SER A 57 4.25 -6.90 -8.32
C SER A 57 5.18 -6.82 -9.53
N ALA A 58 5.71 -7.95 -10.01
CA ALA A 58 6.45 -8.01 -11.26
C ALA A 58 5.60 -7.54 -12.46
N LEU A 59 4.28 -7.74 -12.43
CA LEU A 59 3.35 -7.24 -13.47
C LEU A 59 3.25 -5.72 -13.48
N LEU A 60 3.64 -5.07 -12.38
CA LEU A 60 3.67 -3.61 -12.22
C LEU A 60 5.06 -3.02 -12.51
N GLY A 61 5.95 -3.80 -13.12
CA GLY A 61 7.32 -3.37 -13.43
C GLY A 61 8.26 -3.36 -12.21
N MET A 62 7.87 -4.01 -11.12
CA MET A 62 8.66 -4.07 -9.88
C MET A 62 9.48 -5.36 -9.76
N GLN A 63 9.91 -5.95 -10.88
CA GLN A 63 10.61 -7.24 -10.90
C GLN A 63 11.96 -7.24 -10.14
N ASP A 64 12.55 -6.08 -9.90
CA ASP A 64 13.88 -5.95 -9.28
C ASP A 64 13.83 -5.78 -7.75
N MET A 65 12.65 -5.90 -7.13
CA MET A 65 12.53 -5.82 -5.66
C MET A 65 13.14 -7.04 -4.98
N SER A 66 13.97 -6.76 -3.98
CA SER A 66 14.53 -7.78 -3.09
C SER A 66 13.48 -8.31 -2.11
N ASP A 67 13.70 -9.52 -1.60
CA ASP A 67 12.83 -10.12 -0.58
C ASP A 67 12.72 -9.25 0.69
N GLN A 68 13.80 -8.53 1.02
CA GLN A 68 13.80 -7.61 2.14
C GLN A 68 12.90 -6.39 1.90
N GLU A 69 12.90 -5.84 0.68
CA GLU A 69 12.01 -4.74 0.31
C GLU A 69 10.55 -5.18 0.31
N VAL A 70 10.24 -6.34 -0.27
CA VAL A 70 8.86 -6.90 -0.24
C VAL A 70 8.42 -7.20 1.20
N ALA A 71 9.30 -7.78 2.02
CA ALA A 71 8.99 -8.05 3.43
C ALA A 71 8.77 -6.75 4.24
N SER A 72 9.47 -5.66 3.90
CA SER A 72 9.27 -4.36 4.54
C SER A 72 7.87 -3.79 4.29
N MET A 73 7.28 -4.08 3.12
CA MET A 73 5.91 -3.70 2.78
C MET A 73 4.85 -4.42 3.63
N LEU A 74 5.18 -5.60 4.16
CA LEU A 74 4.32 -6.39 5.04
C LEU A 74 4.66 -6.19 6.53
N SER A 75 5.51 -5.21 6.86
CA SER A 75 5.89 -4.96 8.25
C SER A 75 4.69 -4.45 9.07
N PRO A 76 4.53 -4.90 10.34
CA PRO A 76 3.43 -4.43 11.19
C PRO A 76 3.40 -2.91 11.38
N GLY A 77 4.56 -2.25 11.30
CA GLY A 77 4.67 -0.80 11.38
C GLY A 77 4.02 -0.12 10.17
N LEU A 78 4.39 -0.52 8.96
CA LEU A 78 3.80 0.03 7.75
C LEU A 78 2.30 -0.26 7.69
N MET A 79 1.86 -1.49 8.01
CA MET A 79 0.44 -1.84 8.01
C MET A 79 -0.40 -0.95 8.94
N LYS A 80 0.12 -0.60 10.12
CA LYS A 80 -0.54 0.34 11.04
C LYS A 80 -0.62 1.75 10.44
N THR A 81 0.46 2.21 9.82
CA THR A 81 0.53 3.51 9.15
C THR A 81 -0.44 3.57 7.97
N SER A 82 -0.40 2.60 7.04
CA SER A 82 -1.30 2.53 5.89
C SER A 82 -2.77 2.49 6.29
N ARG A 83 -3.12 1.75 7.36
CA ARG A 83 -4.49 1.75 7.91
C ARG A 83 -4.89 3.15 8.39
N LYS A 84 -4.01 3.83 9.14
CA LYS A 84 -4.28 5.19 9.62
C LYS A 84 -4.48 6.17 8.46
N LEU A 85 -3.62 6.09 7.44
CA LEU A 85 -3.71 6.93 6.24
C LEU A 85 -5.00 6.67 5.46
N LEU A 86 -5.40 5.40 5.31
CA LEU A 86 -6.66 5.06 4.66
C LEU A 86 -7.87 5.65 5.40
N VAL A 87 -7.89 5.52 6.74
CA VAL A 87 -8.95 6.13 7.55
C VAL A 87 -8.95 7.65 7.40
N GLN A 88 -7.78 8.29 7.40
CA GLN A 88 -7.66 9.73 7.21
C GLN A 88 -8.13 10.17 5.82
N ALA A 89 -7.78 9.42 4.77
CA ALA A 89 -8.18 9.70 3.39
C ALA A 89 -9.70 9.61 3.22
N ILE A 90 -10.34 8.62 3.85
CA ILE A 90 -11.80 8.47 3.81
C ILE A 90 -12.49 9.53 4.67
N VAL A 91 -12.04 9.77 5.90
CA VAL A 91 -12.67 10.73 6.82
C VAL A 91 -12.48 12.17 6.35
N ASN A 92 -11.38 12.52 5.68
CA ASN A 92 -11.21 13.88 5.16
C ASN A 92 -12.08 14.18 3.92
N GLU A 93 -12.68 13.16 3.31
CA GLU A 93 -13.65 13.31 2.21
C GLU A 93 -15.11 13.37 2.71
N PHE A 94 -15.39 13.13 4.00
CA PHE A 94 -16.73 13.10 4.61
C PHE A 94 -16.87 13.92 5.90
#